data_AF-A0A9D7GFB9-F1
#
_entry.id   AF-A0A9D7GFB9-F1
#
_cell.length_a   1.000
_cell.length_b   1.000
_cell.length_c   1.000
_cell.angle_alpha   90.00
_cell.angle_beta   90.00
_cell.angle_gamma   90.00
#
_symmetry.space_group_name_H-M   'P 1'
#
loop_
_entity.id
_entity.type
_entity.pdbx_description
1 polymer ?
#
loop_
_entity_poly.entity_id
_entity_poly.type
_entity_poly.pdbx_seq_one_letter_code
_entity_poly.pdbx_strand_id
1 'polypeptide(L)'
;MNIKLLKKLGEFNKDEVVLDYDNTIIFTEKEGCKMTYKRDYGYQPGVGILNEQNVLYIENRNGNSDAKAFQLDTLERMFQHLKDNNISRIDKFRADAASYQYDVVKLVEKNVTSFYIGARNSYVEKYFALIEDWIKTKDQTGEDVYIGEIEYRPFAQQGNRDNKYRLLVKKN
;
A
#
# COMPACT_ATOMS: atom_id res chain seq x y z
N MET A 1 0.83 7.51 -16.71
CA MET A 1 2.02 7.31 -15.87
C MET A 1 3.06 8.38 -16.20
N ASN A 2 3.55 9.13 -15.20
CA ASN A 2 4.32 10.38 -15.40
C ASN A 2 5.85 10.21 -15.34
N ILE A 3 6.39 9.04 -15.69
CA ILE A 3 7.83 8.72 -15.51
C ILE A 3 8.77 9.76 -16.12
N LYS A 4 8.54 10.17 -17.38
CA LYS A 4 9.48 11.06 -18.10
C LYS A 4 9.68 12.38 -17.37
N LEU A 5 8.61 12.94 -16.80
CA LEU A 5 8.66 14.17 -16.02
C LEU A 5 9.38 13.94 -14.69
N LEU A 6 9.00 12.90 -13.95
CA LEU A 6 9.56 12.59 -12.63
C LEU A 6 11.05 12.24 -12.69
N LYS A 7 11.52 11.63 -13.79
CA LYS A 7 12.95 11.47 -14.07
C LYS A 7 13.68 12.79 -14.21
N LYS A 8 13.12 13.74 -14.96
CA LYS A 8 13.72 15.08 -15.13
C LYS A 8 13.76 15.87 -13.82
N LEU A 9 12.78 15.65 -12.95
CA LEU A 9 12.72 16.23 -11.61
C LEU A 9 13.64 15.52 -10.60
N GLY A 10 14.33 14.44 -11.01
CA GLY A 10 15.25 13.71 -10.14
C GLY A 10 14.55 12.88 -9.05
N GLU A 11 13.24 12.64 -9.15
CA GLU A 11 12.47 11.96 -8.11
C GLU A 11 12.92 10.51 -7.87
N PHE A 12 13.45 9.84 -8.90
CA PHE A 12 14.01 8.49 -8.77
C PHE A 12 15.47 8.46 -8.28
N ASN A 13 16.09 9.63 -8.10
CA ASN A 13 17.49 9.76 -7.68
C ASN A 13 17.62 10.25 -6.23
N LYS A 14 16.50 10.34 -5.49
CA LYS A 14 16.52 10.69 -4.07
C LYS A 14 17.23 9.60 -3.26
N ASP A 15 17.71 9.98 -2.07
CA ASP A 15 18.35 9.06 -1.13
C ASP A 15 17.45 7.87 -0.82
N GLU A 16 16.14 8.10 -0.77
CA GLU A 16 15.12 7.09 -0.64
C GLU A 16 13.97 7.35 -1.62
N VAL A 17 13.56 6.31 -2.35
CA VAL A 17 12.46 6.33 -3.31
C VAL A 17 11.29 5.54 -2.71
N VAL A 18 10.25 6.27 -2.33
CA VAL A 18 9.05 5.71 -1.68
C VAL A 18 7.89 5.70 -2.66
N LEU A 19 7.20 4.56 -2.76
CA LEU A 19 6.00 4.39 -3.57
C LEU A 19 4.79 4.10 -2.68
N ASP A 20 3.86 5.03 -2.62
CA ASP A 20 2.55 4.86 -1.99
C ASP A 20 1.52 4.38 -3.02
N TYR A 21 0.57 3.57 -2.59
CA TYR A 21 -0.59 3.20 -3.38
C TYR A 21 -1.89 3.36 -2.58
N ASP A 22 -2.89 4.00 -3.19
CA ASP A 22 -4.23 4.13 -2.65
C ASP A 22 -5.31 4.02 -3.75
N ASN A 23 -6.50 3.55 -3.39
CA ASN A 23 -7.67 3.65 -4.26
C ASN A 23 -8.48 4.90 -3.85
N THR A 24 -8.21 6.03 -4.50
CA THR A 24 -8.78 7.32 -4.11
C THR A 24 -10.15 7.53 -4.76
N ILE A 25 -11.16 7.87 -3.96
CA ILE A 25 -12.49 8.21 -4.50
C ILE A 25 -12.47 9.64 -5.08
N ILE A 26 -13.01 9.78 -6.29
CA ILE A 26 -13.31 11.05 -6.92
C ILE A 26 -14.83 11.14 -7.08
N PHE A 27 -15.48 11.94 -6.23
CA PHE A 27 -16.93 12.16 -6.29
C PHE A 27 -17.32 12.97 -7.52
N THR A 28 -18.35 12.50 -8.22
CA THR A 28 -18.86 13.16 -9.41
C THR A 28 -20.22 12.62 -9.83
N GLU A 29 -20.99 13.43 -10.54
CA GLU A 29 -22.27 13.05 -11.17
C GLU A 29 -22.14 12.90 -12.70
N LYS A 30 -20.90 12.82 -13.22
CA LYS A 30 -20.68 12.63 -14.66
C LYS A 30 -21.23 11.29 -15.11
N GLU A 31 -21.63 11.25 -16.38
CA GLU A 31 -22.13 10.04 -17.02
C GLU A 31 -21.16 8.86 -16.83
N GLY A 32 -21.71 7.68 -16.52
CA GLY A 32 -20.94 6.45 -16.35
C GLY A 32 -20.40 6.19 -14.94
N CYS A 33 -20.46 7.16 -14.01
CA CYS A 33 -20.08 6.92 -12.61
C CYS A 33 -21.04 5.92 -11.93
N LYS A 34 -20.56 5.31 -10.84
CA LYS A 34 -21.32 4.33 -10.06
C LYS A 34 -21.26 4.68 -8.57
N MET A 35 -22.21 4.14 -7.82
CA MET A 35 -22.27 4.29 -6.37
C MET A 35 -21.02 3.71 -5.71
N THR A 36 -20.35 4.51 -4.89
CA THR A 36 -19.17 4.13 -4.11
C THR A 36 -19.56 3.51 -2.76
N TYR A 37 -18.59 2.88 -2.09
CA TYR A 37 -18.80 2.39 -0.72
C TYR A 37 -19.08 3.50 0.31
N LYS A 38 -18.75 4.75 -0.03
CA LYS A 38 -19.10 5.96 0.75
C LYS A 38 -20.54 6.42 0.53
N ARG A 39 -21.34 5.66 -0.23
CA ARG A 39 -22.76 5.93 -0.54
C ARG A 39 -22.97 7.24 -1.32
N ASP A 40 -22.04 7.55 -2.21
CA ASP A 40 -22.14 8.67 -3.15
C ASP A 40 -21.56 8.27 -4.52
N TYR A 41 -21.93 8.96 -5.59
CA TYR A 41 -21.52 8.66 -6.95
C TYR A 41 -20.08 9.12 -7.24
N GLY A 42 -19.30 8.29 -7.92
CA GLY A 42 -17.94 8.63 -8.28
C GLY A 42 -17.17 7.57 -9.03
N TYR A 43 -15.88 7.85 -9.20
CA TYR A 43 -14.85 6.91 -9.64
C TYR A 43 -13.93 6.58 -8.47
N GLN A 44 -13.22 5.46 -8.55
CA GLN A 44 -12.27 5.04 -7.52
C GLN A 44 -10.93 4.61 -8.14
N PRO A 45 -10.22 5.51 -8.84
CA PRO A 45 -8.95 5.19 -9.46
C PRO A 45 -7.93 4.64 -8.46
N GLY A 46 -7.13 3.67 -8.91
CA GLY A 46 -5.89 3.30 -8.25
C GLY A 46 -4.83 4.36 -8.54
N VAL A 47 -4.23 4.93 -7.51
CA VAL A 47 -3.26 6.03 -7.59
C VAL A 47 -1.95 5.58 -6.96
N GLY A 48 -0.88 5.63 -7.75
CA GLY A 48 0.50 5.47 -7.27
C GLY A 48 1.14 6.84 -7.07
N ILE A 49 1.67 7.09 -5.87
CA ILE A 49 2.30 8.36 -5.49
C ILE A 49 3.77 8.11 -5.16
N LEU A 50 4.66 8.84 -5.81
CA LEU A 50 6.10 8.76 -5.64
C LEU A 50 6.57 9.85 -4.68
N ASN A 51 7.37 9.46 -3.70
CA ASN A 51 7.95 10.33 -2.68
C ASN A 51 6.89 11.24 -2.04
N GLU A 52 5.75 10.66 -1.70
CA GLU A 52 4.61 11.25 -0.97
C GLU A 52 3.84 12.36 -1.70
N GLN A 53 4.42 13.01 -2.71
CA GLN A 53 3.87 14.24 -3.29
C GLN A 53 3.57 14.11 -4.78
N ASN A 54 4.23 13.20 -5.49
CA ASN A 54 4.19 13.18 -6.94
C ASN A 54 3.33 12.05 -7.48
N VAL A 55 2.25 12.38 -8.19
CA VAL A 55 1.44 11.34 -8.85
C VAL A 55 2.25 10.67 -9.95
N LEU A 56 2.56 9.39 -9.75
CA LEU A 56 3.29 8.54 -10.67
C LEU A 56 2.33 7.82 -11.62
N TYR A 57 1.30 7.19 -11.07
CA TYR A 57 0.40 6.29 -11.78
C TYR A 57 -1.05 6.58 -11.42
N ILE A 58 -1.94 6.51 -12.42
CA ILE A 58 -3.38 6.56 -12.22
C ILE A 58 -3.97 5.50 -13.15
N GLU A 59 -4.78 4.62 -12.60
CA GLU A 59 -5.58 3.67 -13.37
C GLU A 59 -7.05 3.81 -12.97
N ASN A 60 -7.88 4.19 -13.94
CA ASN A 60 -9.27 4.50 -13.66
C ASN A 60 -10.08 3.23 -13.31
N ARG A 61 -10.97 3.35 -12.33
CA ARG A 61 -11.91 2.30 -11.92
C ARG A 61 -13.25 2.94 -11.58
N ASN A 62 -14.34 2.20 -11.80
CA ASN A 62 -15.67 2.72 -11.51
C ASN A 62 -15.97 2.68 -10.00
N GLY A 63 -16.92 3.49 -9.52
CA GLY A 63 -17.18 3.66 -8.08
C GLY A 63 -17.65 2.39 -7.35
N ASN A 64 -18.27 1.46 -8.05
CA ASN A 64 -18.72 0.17 -7.50
C ASN A 64 -17.66 -0.94 -7.54
N SER A 65 -16.40 -0.59 -7.79
CA SER A 65 -15.30 -1.56 -7.82
C SER A 65 -14.91 -1.96 -6.39
N ASP A 66 -14.83 -3.25 -6.09
CA ASP A 66 -14.27 -3.70 -4.81
C ASP A 66 -12.81 -3.21 -4.70
N ALA A 67 -12.48 -2.53 -3.61
CA ALA A 67 -11.14 -1.99 -3.34
C ALA A 67 -10.03 -3.05 -3.51
N LYS A 68 -10.34 -4.32 -3.20
CA LYS A 68 -9.42 -5.45 -3.34
C LYS A 68 -9.33 -6.00 -4.76
N ALA A 69 -10.45 -5.98 -5.49
CA ALA A 69 -10.50 -6.51 -6.85
C ALA A 69 -9.55 -5.73 -7.76
N PHE A 70 -8.95 -6.39 -8.75
CA PHE A 70 -8.05 -5.81 -9.76
C PHE A 70 -6.79 -5.09 -9.24
N GLN A 71 -6.59 -4.96 -7.92
CA GLN A 71 -5.43 -4.27 -7.36
C GLN A 71 -4.13 -4.96 -7.77
N LEU A 72 -4.11 -6.29 -7.77
CA LEU A 72 -2.97 -7.06 -8.26
C LEU A 72 -2.63 -6.66 -9.71
N ASP A 73 -3.62 -6.70 -10.60
CA ASP A 73 -3.43 -6.37 -12.01
C ASP A 73 -2.95 -4.93 -12.22
N THR A 74 -3.50 -3.98 -11.45
CA THR A 74 -3.10 -2.56 -11.46
C THR A 74 -1.63 -2.40 -11.03
N LEU A 75 -1.24 -3.06 -9.94
CA LEU A 75 0.13 -3.01 -9.44
C LEU A 75 1.11 -3.70 -10.40
N GLU A 76 0.73 -4.83 -11.01
CA GLU A 76 1.53 -5.52 -12.02
C GLU A 76 1.84 -4.60 -13.20
N ARG A 77 0.82 -3.93 -13.75
CA ARG A 77 1.00 -2.95 -14.83
C ARG A 77 1.89 -1.78 -14.40
N MET A 78 1.68 -1.24 -13.19
CA MET A 78 2.50 -0.15 -12.66
C MET A 78 3.98 -0.55 -12.52
N PHE A 79 4.28 -1.71 -11.93
CA PHE A 79 5.64 -2.20 -11.80
C PHE A 79 6.26 -2.57 -13.16
N GLN A 80 5.49 -3.13 -14.09
CA GLN A 80 5.96 -3.40 -15.43
C GLN A 80 6.36 -2.10 -16.14
N HIS A 81 5.54 -1.05 -16.07
CA HIS A 81 5.88 0.24 -16.65
C HIS A 81 7.13 0.89 -16.02
N LEU A 82 7.37 0.69 -14.71
CA LEU A 82 8.62 1.12 -14.07
C LEU A 82 9.82 0.40 -14.69
N LYS A 83 9.74 -0.94 -14.83
CA LYS A 83 10.79 -1.77 -15.45
C LYS A 83 11.06 -1.40 -16.90
N ASP A 84 10.00 -1.22 -17.71
CA ASP A 84 10.11 -0.84 -19.13
C ASP A 84 10.82 0.50 -19.32
N ASN A 85 10.80 1.34 -18.27
CA ASN A 85 11.46 2.62 -18.24
C ASN A 85 12.79 2.59 -17.47
N ASN A 86 13.38 1.42 -17.23
CA ASN A 86 14.65 1.27 -16.51
C ASN A 86 14.63 1.90 -15.11
N ILE A 87 13.48 1.90 -14.43
CA ILE A 87 13.39 2.19 -13.00
C ILE A 87 13.44 0.86 -12.27
N SER A 88 14.61 0.52 -11.76
CA SER A 88 14.85 -0.74 -11.02
C SER A 88 14.81 -0.56 -9.50
N ARG A 89 14.87 0.68 -9.01
CA ARG A 89 14.96 0.99 -7.58
C ARG A 89 13.67 1.61 -7.06
N ILE A 90 13.01 0.91 -6.15
CA ILE A 90 11.97 1.40 -5.25
C ILE A 90 12.33 0.87 -3.86
N ASP A 91 12.67 1.76 -2.92
CA ASP A 91 13.18 1.35 -1.61
C ASP A 91 12.05 0.94 -0.67
N LYS A 92 10.92 1.65 -0.73
CA LYS A 92 9.77 1.42 0.13
C LYS A 92 8.48 1.41 -0.68
N PHE A 93 7.64 0.41 -0.42
CA PHE A 93 6.24 0.44 -0.82
C PHE A 93 5.34 0.63 0.40
N ARG A 94 4.33 1.50 0.32
CA ARG A 94 3.35 1.69 1.40
C ARG A 94 1.94 1.62 0.85
N ALA A 95 1.06 0.92 1.56
CA ALA A 95 -0.35 0.88 1.21
C ALA A 95 -1.23 0.50 2.42
N ASP A 96 -2.53 0.73 2.27
CA ASP A 96 -3.50 0.45 3.33
C ASP A 96 -3.82 -1.05 3.47
N ALA A 97 -4.74 -1.37 4.38
CA ALA A 97 -5.16 -2.74 4.65
C ALA A 97 -5.99 -3.40 3.54
N ALA A 98 -6.42 -2.69 2.49
CA ALA A 98 -6.99 -3.32 1.30
C ALA A 98 -5.93 -4.09 0.52
N SER A 99 -4.67 -3.66 0.62
CA SER A 99 -3.51 -4.26 -0.04
C SER A 99 -2.97 -5.51 0.68
N TYR A 100 -3.52 -5.85 1.84
CA TYR A 100 -3.14 -7.04 2.62
C TYR A 100 -3.73 -8.31 2.02
N GLN A 101 -3.21 -8.70 0.86
CA GLN A 101 -3.60 -9.87 0.09
C GLN A 101 -2.34 -10.65 -0.31
N TYR A 102 -2.40 -11.99 -0.28
CA TYR A 102 -1.23 -12.84 -0.51
C TYR A 102 -0.51 -12.51 -1.83
N ASP A 103 -1.23 -12.46 -2.95
CA ASP A 103 -0.64 -12.21 -4.26
C ASP A 103 -0.08 -10.79 -4.40
N VAL A 104 -0.73 -9.80 -3.78
CA VAL A 104 -0.24 -8.41 -3.73
C VAL A 104 1.06 -8.32 -2.95
N VAL A 105 1.12 -8.91 -1.76
CA VAL A 105 2.34 -8.94 -0.93
C VAL A 105 3.47 -9.63 -1.68
N LYS A 106 3.21 -10.77 -2.31
CA LYS A 106 4.18 -11.52 -3.12
C LYS A 106 4.68 -10.74 -4.33
N LEU A 107 3.80 -9.96 -4.98
CA LEU A 107 4.20 -9.08 -6.06
C LEU A 107 5.10 -7.95 -5.54
N VAL A 108 4.69 -7.25 -4.49
CA VAL A 108 5.44 -6.13 -3.91
C VAL A 108 6.82 -6.58 -3.45
N GLU A 109 6.91 -7.69 -2.73
CA GLU A 109 8.16 -8.29 -2.23
C GLU A 109 9.19 -8.54 -3.34
N LYS A 110 8.76 -8.81 -4.58
CA LYS A 110 9.64 -9.00 -5.74
C LYS A 110 10.14 -7.71 -6.39
N ASN A 111 9.49 -6.58 -6.12
CA ASN A 111 9.69 -5.33 -6.85
C ASN A 111 10.26 -4.20 -5.98
N VAL A 112 10.31 -4.35 -4.66
CA VAL A 112 10.78 -3.29 -3.75
C VAL A 112 11.70 -3.85 -2.65
N THR A 113 12.53 -3.00 -2.06
CA THR A 113 13.45 -3.40 -0.97
C THR A 113 12.70 -3.70 0.33
N SER A 114 11.71 -2.88 0.68
CA SER A 114 10.90 -3.05 1.89
C SER A 114 9.47 -2.56 1.66
N PHE A 115 8.51 -3.04 2.45
CA PHE A 115 7.14 -2.59 2.34
C PHE A 115 6.44 -2.46 3.70
N TYR A 116 5.43 -1.61 3.73
CA TYR A 116 4.57 -1.36 4.89
C TYR A 116 3.12 -1.41 4.41
N ILE A 117 2.42 -2.49 4.74
CA ILE A 117 1.03 -2.70 4.37
C ILE A 117 0.22 -2.82 5.65
N GLY A 118 -0.83 -1.99 5.78
CA GLY A 118 -1.75 -2.08 6.91
C GLY A 118 -2.39 -3.47 7.00
N ALA A 119 -2.72 -3.93 8.20
CA ALA A 119 -3.50 -5.16 8.39
C ALA A 119 -4.81 -4.84 9.09
N ARG A 120 -5.89 -5.53 8.72
CA ARG A 120 -7.16 -5.43 9.46
C ARG A 120 -7.01 -6.10 10.81
N ASN A 121 -7.42 -5.44 11.89
CA ASN A 121 -7.34 -5.97 13.26
C ASN A 121 -7.89 -7.38 13.39
N SER A 122 -9.05 -7.66 12.78
CA SER A 122 -9.68 -8.98 12.78
C SER A 122 -8.77 -10.15 12.33
N TYR A 123 -7.70 -9.87 11.58
CA TYR A 123 -6.75 -10.89 11.13
C TYR A 123 -5.54 -11.05 12.04
N VAL A 124 -5.19 -10.01 12.80
CA VAL A 124 -3.92 -9.91 13.52
C VAL A 124 -4.07 -9.74 15.03
N GLU A 125 -5.28 -9.49 15.53
CA GLU A 125 -5.54 -9.24 16.95
C GLU A 125 -5.12 -10.37 17.87
N LYS A 126 -5.18 -11.62 17.39
CA LYS A 126 -4.70 -12.80 18.11
C LYS A 126 -3.21 -12.76 18.47
N TYR A 127 -2.42 -11.93 17.78
CA TYR A 127 -0.99 -11.76 18.06
C TYR A 127 -0.74 -10.66 19.09
N PHE A 128 -1.71 -9.78 19.38
CA PHE A 128 -1.48 -8.61 20.24
C PHE A 128 -1.10 -9.00 21.68
N ALA A 129 -1.72 -10.07 22.19
CA ALA A 129 -1.42 -10.58 23.53
C ALA A 129 -0.04 -11.27 23.63
N LEU A 130 0.61 -11.56 22.50
CA LEU A 130 1.92 -12.20 22.45
C LEU A 130 3.08 -11.17 22.42
N ILE A 131 2.75 -9.88 22.37
CA ILE A 131 3.74 -8.80 22.36
C ILE A 131 4.15 -8.49 23.80
N GLU A 132 5.38 -8.83 24.14
CA GLU A 132 5.97 -8.59 25.47
C GLU A 132 6.61 -7.19 25.55
N ASP A 133 7.37 -6.82 24.52
CA ASP A 133 8.12 -5.56 24.49
C ASP A 133 7.29 -4.42 23.87
N TRP A 134 6.97 -3.44 24.71
CA TRP A 134 6.27 -2.21 24.31
C TRP A 134 7.16 -1.00 24.50
N ILE A 135 7.45 -0.31 23.41
CA ILE A 135 8.26 0.91 23.40
C ILE A 135 7.32 2.10 23.47
N LYS A 136 7.41 2.89 24.54
CA LYS A 136 6.72 4.17 24.66
C LYS A 136 7.38 5.19 23.73
N THR A 137 6.59 5.86 22.90
CA THR A 137 7.02 6.93 21.99
C THR A 137 5.92 7.98 21.86
N LYS A 138 6.16 8.99 21.04
CA LYS A 138 5.16 9.99 20.64
C LYS A 138 4.75 9.76 19.20
N ASP A 139 3.47 9.91 18.89
CA ASP A 139 3.02 9.94 17.50
C ASP A 139 3.16 11.34 16.87
N GLN A 140 2.63 11.49 15.66
CA GLN A 140 2.71 12.74 14.90
C GLN A 140 2.00 13.93 15.56
N THR A 141 1.05 13.69 16.48
CA THR A 141 0.35 14.74 17.23
C THR A 141 1.02 15.02 18.57
N GLY A 142 2.04 14.24 18.94
CA GLY A 142 2.77 14.38 20.20
C GLY A 142 2.15 13.58 21.36
N GLU A 143 1.09 12.81 21.10
CA GLU A 143 0.45 11.94 22.08
C GLU A 143 1.33 10.74 22.42
N ASP A 144 1.31 10.33 23.69
CA ASP A 144 2.04 9.16 24.14
C ASP A 144 1.38 7.90 23.56
N VAL A 145 2.16 7.08 22.87
CA VAL A 145 1.71 5.84 22.25
C VAL A 145 2.71 4.73 22.52
N TYR A 146 2.27 3.49 22.48
CA TYR A 146 3.13 2.33 22.63
C TYR A 146 3.21 1.56 21.31
N ILE A 147 4.43 1.30 20.87
CA ILE A 147 4.71 0.49 19.69
C ILE A 147 5.28 -0.84 20.16
N GLY A 148 4.65 -1.91 19.72
CA GLY A 148 5.13 -3.27 19.88
C GLY A 148 5.37 -3.93 18.53
N GLU A 149 6.26 -4.90 18.49
CA GLU A 149 6.52 -5.68 17.29
C GLU A 149 6.53 -7.19 17.58
N ILE A 150 6.09 -7.98 16.62
CA ILE A 150 6.16 -9.44 16.68
C ILE A 150 6.40 -10.02 15.29
N GLU A 151 7.21 -11.08 15.22
CA GLU A 151 7.37 -11.87 14.01
C GLU A 151 6.21 -12.86 13.87
N TYR A 152 5.60 -12.92 12.69
CA TYR A 152 4.50 -13.83 12.40
C TYR A 152 4.53 -14.34 10.96
N ARG A 153 3.73 -15.36 10.68
CA ARG A 153 3.60 -16.00 9.36
C ARG A 153 2.17 -15.83 8.81
N PRO A 154 1.86 -14.69 8.17
CA PRO A 154 0.61 -14.53 7.46
C PRO A 154 0.54 -15.45 6.24
N PHE A 155 -0.68 -15.71 5.77
CA PHE A 155 -0.93 -16.43 4.52
C PHE A 155 -0.42 -17.90 4.49
N ALA A 156 -0.17 -18.52 5.65
CA ALA A 156 0.26 -19.93 5.73
C ALA A 156 -0.71 -20.90 5.02
N GLN A 157 -2.01 -20.61 5.08
CA GLN A 157 -3.05 -21.38 4.36
C GLN A 157 -3.02 -21.18 2.84
N GLN A 158 -2.43 -20.08 2.35
CA GLN A 158 -2.30 -19.74 0.93
C GLN A 158 -0.93 -20.14 0.36
N GLY A 159 -0.16 -20.95 1.09
CA GLY A 159 1.13 -21.48 0.65
C GLY A 159 2.35 -20.74 1.18
N ASN A 160 2.18 -19.67 1.96
CA ASN A 160 3.30 -18.95 2.57
C ASN A 160 3.73 -19.58 3.90
N ARG A 161 4.39 -20.73 3.84
CA ARG A 161 4.74 -21.49 5.06
C ARG A 161 6.04 -21.02 5.71
N ASP A 162 6.94 -20.45 4.93
CA ASP A 162 8.31 -20.17 5.35
C ASP A 162 8.61 -18.69 5.55
N ASN A 163 7.92 -17.78 4.82
CA ASN A 163 8.22 -16.36 4.96
C ASN A 163 7.69 -15.82 6.29
N LYS A 164 8.57 -15.12 6.98
CA LYS A 164 8.30 -14.41 8.21
C LYS A 164 8.18 -12.93 7.91
N TYR A 165 7.18 -12.30 8.50
CA TYR A 165 6.98 -10.86 8.40
C TYR A 165 6.92 -10.28 9.81
N ARG A 166 7.19 -8.98 9.90
CA ARG A 166 7.06 -8.24 11.15
C ARG A 166 5.71 -7.55 11.20
N LEU A 167 4.95 -7.81 12.26
CA LEU A 167 3.74 -7.07 12.59
C LEU A 167 4.10 -5.96 13.57
N LEU A 168 3.85 -4.71 13.17
CA LEU A 168 3.96 -3.55 14.06
C LEU A 168 2.57 -3.21 14.59
N VAL A 169 2.45 -3.04 15.91
CA VAL A 169 1.18 -2.74 16.58
C VAL A 169 1.32 -1.45 17.37
N LYS A 170 0.41 -0.51 17.13
CA LYS A 170 0.25 0.72 17.92
C LYS A 170 -0.91 0.52 18.90
N LYS A 171 -0.69 0.82 20.19
CA LYS A 171 -1.76 1.01 21.17
C LYS A 171 -1.63 2.39 21.82
N ASN A 172 -2.77 3.00 22.09
CA ASN A 172 -2.88 4.27 22.83
C ASN A 172 -3.08 3.96 24.31
#